data_AF-A0A813S5G1-F1
#
_entry.id   AF-A0A813S5G1-F1
#
_cell.length_a   1.000
_cell.length_b   1.000
_cell.length_c   1.000
_cell.angle_alpha   90.00
_cell.angle_beta   90.00
_cell.angle_gamma   90.00
#
_symmetry.space_group_name_H-M   'P 1'
#
loop_
_entity.id
_entity.type
_entity.pdbx_description
1 polymer ?
#
loop_
_entity_poly.entity_id
_entity_poly.type
_entity_poly.pdbx_seq_one_letter_code
_entity_poly.pdbx_strand_id
1 'polypeptide(L)'
;MNISSNPPQWLYPNLSWTDRKTLARVDNCPQADTQHLKDLVELLCSVNNCPEVVYMDMDLTYITSYSLAVLHMNKQILNSLNISFGINLVDQCVEIDNCVAEILSTDHSQIVLNLDTKSKYPNVTRNQMQELSLINVLNFLINQNFVDKDTHIAITSWTTWPIEIGQQTNELRSGGMAHTANDNIIFYQIINYSDLIVLIYILTLRIR
;
A
#
# COMPACT_ATOMS: atom_id res chain seq x y z
N MET A 1 8.31 12.93 -31.96
CA MET A 1 7.15 12.32 -31.27
C MET A 1 6.46 13.45 -30.54
N ASN A 2 5.17 13.71 -30.84
CA ASN A 2 4.40 14.73 -30.13
C ASN A 2 4.14 14.23 -28.72
N ILE A 3 4.95 14.69 -27.77
CA ILE A 3 4.61 14.61 -26.35
C ILE A 3 3.44 15.57 -26.21
N SER A 4 2.23 15.03 -26.11
CA SER A 4 1.03 15.82 -25.82
C SER A 4 1.26 16.52 -24.50
N SER A 5 1.64 17.78 -24.58
CA SER A 5 1.93 18.67 -23.48
C SER A 5 0.63 19.07 -22.79
N ASN A 6 0.13 18.20 -21.91
CA ASN A 6 -0.67 18.62 -20.78
C ASN A 6 -0.43 17.69 -19.58
N PRO A 7 0.73 17.78 -18.91
CA PRO A 7 0.71 17.60 -17.47
C PRO A 7 -0.03 18.81 -16.87
N PRO A 8 -0.71 18.65 -15.75
CA PRO A 8 -2.03 18.05 -15.70
C PRO A 8 -3.06 19.10 -15.28
N GLN A 9 -4.36 18.71 -15.27
CA GLN A 9 -5.37 19.33 -14.43
C GLN A 9 -5.91 18.39 -13.29
N TRP A 10 -5.13 17.60 -12.50
CA TRP A 10 -5.35 16.96 -11.16
C TRP A 10 -4.98 17.68 -9.80
N LEU A 11 -5.10 18.97 -9.60
CA LEU A 11 -6.11 19.73 -10.23
C LEU A 11 -7.47 18.91 -10.34
N TYR A 12 -8.50 19.40 -11.02
CA TYR A 12 -9.88 18.91 -10.89
C TYR A 12 -10.42 18.95 -9.45
N PRO A 13 -10.19 20.02 -8.66
CA PRO A 13 -10.69 20.14 -7.29
C PRO A 13 -12.22 19.99 -7.19
N ASN A 14 -12.92 20.18 -8.31
CA ASN A 14 -14.37 20.15 -8.42
C ASN A 14 -14.92 18.81 -8.94
N LEU A 15 -14.05 17.84 -9.23
CA LEU A 15 -14.45 16.51 -9.64
C LEU A 15 -14.52 15.58 -8.44
N SER A 16 -15.53 14.70 -8.44
CA SER A 16 -15.63 13.61 -7.49
C SER A 16 -14.40 12.68 -7.63
N TRP A 17 -14.08 11.95 -6.56
CA TRP A 17 -12.98 10.97 -6.59
C TRP A 17 -13.15 9.98 -7.76
N THR A 18 -14.37 9.55 -8.04
CA THR A 18 -14.71 8.62 -9.13
C THR A 18 -14.42 9.20 -10.51
N ASP A 19 -14.70 10.48 -10.72
CA ASP A 19 -14.43 11.16 -12.00
C ASP A 19 -12.94 11.40 -12.20
N ARG A 20 -12.22 11.77 -11.13
CA ARG A 20 -10.75 11.88 -11.17
C ARG A 20 -10.10 10.54 -11.49
N LYS A 21 -10.57 9.46 -10.86
CA LYS A 21 -10.13 8.08 -11.11
C LYS A 21 -10.42 7.64 -12.55
N THR A 22 -11.48 8.15 -13.16
CA THR A 22 -11.84 7.88 -14.57
C THR A 22 -11.00 8.69 -15.55
N LEU A 23 -10.63 9.94 -15.23
CA LEU A 23 -9.75 10.76 -16.08
C LEU A 23 -8.28 10.37 -15.98
N ALA A 24 -7.81 9.95 -14.80
CA ALA A 24 -6.50 9.33 -14.63
C ALA A 24 -6.33 8.04 -15.48
N ARG A 25 -7.44 7.44 -15.96
CA ARG A 25 -7.38 6.34 -16.94
C ARG A 25 -6.74 6.75 -18.28
N VAL A 26 -6.59 8.05 -18.54
CA VAL A 26 -6.15 8.58 -19.84
C VAL A 26 -4.65 8.93 -19.86
N ASP A 27 -3.97 8.98 -18.71
CA ASP A 27 -2.53 9.21 -18.67
C ASP A 27 -1.76 7.89 -18.82
N ASN A 28 -1.36 7.61 -20.06
CA ASN A 28 -0.78 6.32 -20.46
C ASN A 28 0.71 6.17 -20.11
N CYS A 29 1.32 7.09 -19.36
CA CYS A 29 2.76 7.07 -19.17
C CYS A 29 3.17 7.10 -17.69
N PRO A 30 3.38 5.92 -17.08
CA PRO A 30 4.04 5.77 -15.78
C PRO A 30 5.34 6.58 -15.64
N GLN A 31 6.01 6.90 -16.76
CA GLN A 31 7.25 7.68 -16.77
C GLN A 31 7.05 9.11 -16.26
N ALA A 32 5.89 9.75 -16.48
CA ALA A 32 5.65 11.10 -16.03
C ALA A 32 5.54 11.18 -14.49
N ASP A 33 4.77 10.29 -13.88
CA ASP A 33 4.65 10.18 -12.42
C ASP A 33 6.00 9.88 -11.77
N THR A 34 6.77 8.97 -12.38
CA THR A 34 8.11 8.61 -11.90
C THR A 34 9.09 9.79 -12.01
N GLN A 35 8.98 10.60 -13.07
CA GLN A 35 9.80 11.81 -13.23
C GLN A 35 9.46 12.87 -12.18
N HIS A 36 8.19 13.05 -11.84
CA HIS A 36 7.80 13.98 -10.76
C HIS A 36 8.36 13.56 -9.40
N LEU A 37 8.39 12.26 -9.11
CA LEU A 37 9.06 11.74 -7.92
C LEU A 37 10.55 12.10 -7.92
N LYS A 38 11.23 11.87 -9.05
CA LYS A 38 12.66 12.21 -9.20
C LYS A 38 12.92 13.69 -8.91
N ASP A 39 12.18 14.58 -9.58
CA ASP A 39 12.36 16.03 -9.47
C ASP A 39 12.12 16.50 -8.02
N LEU A 40 11.12 15.93 -7.34
CA LEU A 40 10.85 16.24 -5.94
C LEU A 40 11.99 15.81 -5.02
N VAL A 41 12.51 14.58 -5.18
CA VAL A 41 13.61 14.08 -4.36
C VAL A 41 14.88 14.90 -4.59
N GLU A 42 15.20 15.22 -5.84
CA GLU A 42 16.35 16.08 -6.18
C GLU A 42 16.20 17.49 -5.57
N LEU A 43 14.99 18.08 -5.63
CA LEU A 43 14.69 19.36 -5.00
C LEU A 43 14.90 19.30 -3.48
N LEU A 44 14.34 18.30 -2.80
CA LEU A 44 14.50 18.11 -1.36
C LEU A 44 15.97 17.95 -0.96
N CYS A 45 16.72 17.19 -1.75
CA CYS A 45 18.16 17.03 -1.56
C CYS A 45 18.95 18.33 -1.75
N SER A 46 18.57 19.15 -2.73
CA SER A 46 19.25 20.43 -2.99
C SER A 46 19.16 21.43 -1.83
N VAL A 47 18.17 21.27 -0.95
CA VAL A 47 17.96 22.10 0.25
C VAL A 47 18.38 21.41 1.56
N ASN A 48 19.24 20.39 1.48
CA ASN A 48 19.72 19.57 2.61
C ASN A 48 18.61 18.83 3.38
N ASN A 49 17.50 18.50 2.72
CA ASN A 49 16.40 17.70 3.28
C ASN A 49 16.20 16.39 2.49
N CYS A 50 17.28 15.71 2.10
CA CYS A 50 17.19 14.41 1.42
C CYS A 50 16.40 13.39 2.27
N PRO A 51 15.36 12.74 1.72
CA PRO A 51 14.70 11.65 2.43
C PRO A 51 15.63 10.45 2.54
N GLU A 52 15.60 9.72 3.65
CA GLU A 52 16.30 8.43 3.78
C GLU A 52 15.57 7.33 3.00
N VAL A 53 14.23 7.34 3.08
CA VAL A 53 13.33 6.38 2.46
C VAL A 53 12.14 7.12 1.86
N VAL A 54 11.67 6.69 0.70
CA VAL A 54 10.37 7.14 0.15
C VAL A 54 9.40 5.96 0.11
N TYR A 55 8.29 6.08 0.85
CA TYR A 55 7.25 5.05 0.93
C TYR A 55 6.18 5.25 -0.14
N MET A 56 5.97 4.24 -0.97
CA MET A 56 4.90 4.20 -1.97
C MET A 56 3.60 3.72 -1.35
N ASP A 57 2.56 4.54 -1.44
CA ASP A 57 1.17 4.13 -1.23
C ASP A 57 0.56 3.71 -2.57
N MET A 58 -0.17 2.60 -2.60
CA MET A 58 -0.62 1.98 -3.85
C MET A 58 -1.98 1.31 -3.74
N ASP A 59 -2.82 1.56 -4.75
CA ASP A 59 -4.02 0.78 -5.04
C ASP A 59 -3.64 -0.30 -6.06
N LEU A 60 -3.56 -1.56 -5.61
CA LEU A 60 -3.23 -2.72 -6.45
C LEU A 60 -4.47 -3.34 -7.08
N THR A 61 -5.67 -3.00 -6.60
CA THR A 61 -6.93 -3.60 -7.02
C THR A 61 -7.56 -2.95 -8.25
N TYR A 62 -7.05 -1.78 -8.66
CA TYR A 62 -7.59 -1.05 -9.79
C TYR A 62 -6.97 -1.44 -11.15
N ILE A 63 -5.64 -1.32 -11.29
CA ILE A 63 -4.89 -1.74 -12.48
C ILE A 63 -3.54 -2.29 -12.01
N THR A 64 -3.52 -3.56 -11.60
CA THR A 64 -2.33 -4.15 -10.96
C THR A 64 -1.08 -3.98 -11.82
N SER A 65 -1.16 -4.26 -13.13
CA SER A 65 -0.02 -4.13 -14.05
C SER A 65 0.54 -2.71 -14.16
N TYR A 66 -0.31 -1.69 -14.13
CA TYR A 66 0.13 -0.28 -14.11
C TYR A 66 0.85 0.03 -12.80
N SER A 67 0.25 -0.34 -11.67
CA SER A 67 0.84 -0.12 -10.34
C SER A 67 2.21 -0.81 -10.25
N LEU A 68 2.33 -2.06 -10.72
CA LEU A 68 3.62 -2.77 -10.76
C LEU A 68 4.66 -2.06 -11.64
N ALA A 69 4.26 -1.56 -12.81
CA ALA A 69 5.18 -0.82 -13.68
C ALA A 69 5.71 0.45 -12.99
N VAL A 70 4.83 1.24 -12.38
CA VAL A 70 5.21 2.45 -11.62
C VAL A 70 6.16 2.11 -10.49
N LEU A 71 5.92 1.02 -9.74
CA LEU A 71 6.80 0.61 -8.64
C LEU A 71 8.21 0.25 -9.13
N HIS A 72 8.31 -0.43 -10.27
CA HIS A 72 9.62 -0.77 -10.83
C HIS A 72 10.40 0.49 -11.20
N MET A 73 9.74 1.43 -11.87
CA MET A 73 10.36 2.69 -12.26
C MET A 73 10.75 3.52 -11.04
N ASN A 74 9.88 3.62 -10.04
CA ASN A 74 10.15 4.38 -8.81
C ASN A 74 11.32 3.77 -8.02
N LYS A 75 11.35 2.45 -7.85
CA LYS A 75 12.46 1.75 -7.19
C LYS A 75 13.79 1.99 -7.91
N GLN A 76 13.80 1.91 -9.24
CA GLN A 76 15.00 2.18 -10.04
C GLN A 76 15.49 3.63 -9.90
N ILE A 77 14.59 4.61 -9.98
CA ILE A 77 14.95 6.02 -9.83
C ILE A 77 15.50 6.31 -8.43
N LEU A 78 14.83 5.85 -7.37
CA LEU A 78 15.26 6.08 -5.99
C LEU A 78 16.64 5.45 -5.72
N ASN A 79 16.85 4.21 -6.19
CA ASN A 79 18.16 3.56 -6.11
C ASN A 79 19.25 4.37 -6.84
N SER A 80 18.93 4.97 -8.00
CA SER A 80 19.88 5.80 -8.75
C SER A 80 20.25 7.11 -8.02
N LEU A 81 19.39 7.57 -7.11
CA LEU A 81 19.61 8.74 -6.25
C LEU A 81 20.16 8.36 -4.86
N ASN A 82 20.49 7.08 -4.64
CA ASN A 82 20.90 6.55 -3.34
C ASN A 82 19.88 6.82 -2.21
N ILE A 83 18.59 6.78 -2.57
CA ILE A 83 17.46 6.87 -1.64
C ILE A 83 16.80 5.50 -1.54
N SER A 84 16.50 5.05 -0.32
CA SER A 84 15.86 3.76 -0.13
C SER A 84 14.42 3.75 -0.63
N PHE A 85 14.03 2.63 -1.23
CA PHE A 85 12.65 2.37 -1.65
C PHE A 85 11.84 1.77 -0.50
N GLY A 86 10.65 2.33 -0.25
CA GLY A 86 9.73 1.82 0.74
C GLY A 86 8.34 1.52 0.16
N ILE A 87 7.62 0.60 0.79
CA ILE A 87 6.22 0.30 0.53
C ILE A 87 5.42 0.60 1.79
N ASN A 88 4.35 1.40 1.64
CA ASN A 88 3.32 1.52 2.66
C ASN A 88 2.25 0.46 2.40
N LEU A 89 2.23 -0.59 3.22
CA LEU A 89 1.19 -1.59 3.19
C LEU A 89 -0.05 -1.04 3.89
N VAL A 90 -1.06 -0.74 3.08
CA VAL A 90 -2.38 -0.30 3.52
C VAL A 90 -3.40 -1.36 3.09
N ASP A 91 -4.34 -1.64 3.98
CA ASP A 91 -5.43 -2.55 3.66
C ASP A 91 -6.34 -1.90 2.61
N GLN A 92 -6.60 -2.58 1.48
CA GLN A 92 -7.47 -2.05 0.42
C GLN A 92 -8.95 -2.32 0.71
N CYS A 93 -9.26 -3.01 1.82
CA CYS A 93 -10.60 -3.32 2.31
C CYS A 93 -11.08 -2.40 3.46
N VAL A 94 -10.40 -1.28 3.76
CA VAL A 94 -10.67 -0.46 4.98
C VAL A 94 -12.15 -0.19 5.22
N GLU A 95 -12.89 0.19 4.18
CA GLU A 95 -14.29 0.63 4.28
C GLU A 95 -15.30 -0.48 3.99
N ILE A 96 -14.86 -1.67 3.58
CA ILE A 96 -15.75 -2.73 3.09
C ILE A 96 -15.82 -3.88 4.11
N ASP A 97 -17.03 -4.15 4.59
CA ASP A 97 -17.29 -5.33 5.41
C ASP A 97 -17.13 -6.61 4.59
N ASN A 98 -16.52 -7.65 5.19
CA ASN A 98 -16.34 -8.96 4.56
C ASN A 98 -15.54 -8.88 3.24
N CYS A 99 -14.42 -8.17 3.30
CA CYS A 99 -13.52 -7.98 2.17
C CYS A 99 -12.14 -8.54 2.53
N VAL A 100 -11.54 -9.28 1.60
CA VAL A 100 -10.13 -9.68 1.66
C VAL A 100 -9.48 -9.40 0.31
N ALA A 101 -8.32 -8.72 0.32
CA ALA A 101 -7.49 -8.63 -0.87
C ALA A 101 -6.80 -9.99 -1.10
N GLU A 102 -6.95 -10.56 -2.30
CA GLU A 102 -6.43 -11.88 -2.65
C GLU A 102 -5.69 -11.85 -3.97
N ILE A 103 -4.72 -12.76 -4.11
CA ILE A 103 -4.10 -13.04 -5.41
C ILE A 103 -5.15 -13.80 -6.25
N LEU A 104 -5.40 -13.30 -7.46
CA LEU A 104 -6.36 -13.94 -8.35
C LEU A 104 -5.86 -15.34 -8.75
N SER A 105 -6.64 -16.37 -8.45
CA SER A 105 -6.23 -17.77 -8.68
C SER A 105 -5.93 -18.13 -10.13
N THR A 106 -6.55 -17.41 -11.08
CA THR A 106 -6.34 -17.59 -12.51
C THR A 106 -5.17 -16.76 -13.05
N ASP A 107 -4.72 -15.75 -12.31
CA ASP A 107 -3.63 -14.87 -12.70
C ASP A 107 -2.90 -14.34 -11.46
N HIS A 108 -1.79 -14.99 -11.11
CA HIS A 108 -0.99 -14.63 -9.95
C HIS A 108 -0.26 -13.27 -10.08
N SER A 109 -0.41 -12.57 -11.22
CA SER A 109 0.05 -11.19 -11.39
C SER A 109 -1.01 -10.15 -11.01
N GLN A 110 -2.18 -10.58 -10.55
CA GLN A 110 -3.28 -9.70 -10.15
C GLN A 110 -3.68 -9.88 -8.70
N ILE A 111 -4.02 -8.76 -8.06
CA ILE A 111 -4.73 -8.70 -6.79
C ILE A 111 -6.18 -8.29 -7.06
N VAL A 112 -7.12 -9.01 -6.46
CA VAL A 112 -8.55 -8.71 -6.51
C VAL A 112 -9.13 -8.57 -5.11
N LEU A 113 -10.21 -7.80 -4.99
CA LEU A 113 -11.00 -7.76 -3.77
C LEU A 113 -12.01 -8.90 -3.79
N ASN A 114 -11.87 -9.85 -2.88
CA ASN A 114 -12.90 -10.84 -2.62
C ASN A 114 -13.92 -10.25 -1.65
N LEU A 115 -15.17 -10.08 -2.11
CA LEU A 115 -16.29 -9.54 -1.32
C LEU A 115 -17.22 -10.63 -0.76
N ASP A 116 -17.01 -11.89 -1.13
CA ASP A 116 -17.77 -13.04 -0.63
C ASP A 116 -16.97 -13.80 0.44
N THR A 117 -16.37 -13.06 1.37
CA THR A 117 -15.48 -13.70 2.36
C THR A 117 -16.24 -14.50 3.41
N LYS A 118 -17.56 -14.29 3.58
CA LYS A 118 -18.36 -15.09 4.52
C LYS A 118 -18.51 -16.54 4.08
N SER A 119 -18.45 -16.83 2.78
CA SER A 119 -18.48 -18.22 2.29
C SER A 119 -17.12 -18.91 2.44
N LYS A 120 -16.03 -18.16 2.24
CA LYS A 120 -14.65 -18.68 2.24
C LYS A 120 -13.97 -18.67 3.63
N TYR A 121 -14.31 -17.69 4.45
CA TYR A 121 -13.74 -17.41 5.78
C TYR A 121 -14.84 -17.21 6.84
N PRO A 122 -15.71 -18.21 7.06
CA PRO A 122 -16.93 -18.04 7.87
C PRO A 122 -16.69 -17.70 9.35
N ASN A 123 -15.49 -17.99 9.88
CA ASN A 123 -15.15 -17.84 11.29
C ASN A 123 -14.08 -16.75 11.54
N VAL A 124 -13.78 -15.93 10.53
CA VAL A 124 -12.72 -14.92 10.61
C VAL A 124 -13.33 -13.57 10.96
N THR A 125 -12.79 -12.89 11.97
CA THR A 125 -13.24 -11.54 12.36
C THR A 125 -12.87 -10.51 11.31
N ARG A 126 -13.46 -9.30 11.38
CA ARG A 126 -13.11 -8.22 10.45
C ARG A 126 -11.61 -7.89 10.51
N ASN A 127 -11.05 -7.73 11.71
CA ASN A 127 -9.62 -7.43 11.86
C ASN A 127 -8.71 -8.53 11.32
N GLN A 128 -9.08 -9.81 11.52
CA GLN A 128 -8.35 -10.93 10.93
C GLN A 128 -8.41 -10.92 9.39
N MET A 129 -9.53 -10.52 8.79
CA MET A 129 -9.63 -10.35 7.34
C MET A 129 -8.75 -9.19 6.83
N GLN A 130 -8.62 -8.10 7.58
CA GLN A 130 -7.71 -7.00 7.25
C GLN A 130 -6.25 -7.45 7.32
N GLU A 131 -5.86 -8.17 8.38
CA GLU A 131 -4.52 -8.74 8.49
C GLU A 131 -4.23 -9.73 7.34
N LEU A 132 -5.19 -10.60 7.02
CA LEU A 132 -5.06 -11.53 5.89
C LEU A 132 -4.89 -10.79 4.55
N SER A 133 -5.58 -9.66 4.35
CA SER A 133 -5.43 -8.82 3.17
C SER A 133 -4.02 -8.25 3.05
N LEU A 134 -3.48 -7.71 4.14
CA LEU A 134 -2.11 -7.19 4.17
C LEU A 134 -1.08 -8.29 3.91
N ILE A 135 -1.26 -9.46 4.51
CA ILE A 135 -0.42 -10.65 4.28
C ILE A 135 -0.44 -11.04 2.81
N ASN A 136 -1.63 -11.11 2.19
CA ASN A 136 -1.76 -11.49 0.79
C ASN A 136 -1.10 -10.46 -0.14
N VAL A 137 -1.27 -9.16 0.13
CA VAL A 137 -0.62 -8.09 -0.63
C VAL A 137 0.90 -8.14 -0.48
N LEU A 138 1.42 -8.35 0.74
CA LEU A 138 2.85 -8.50 0.95
C LEU A 138 3.42 -9.72 0.21
N ASN A 139 2.78 -10.88 0.33
CA ASN A 139 3.19 -12.10 -0.36
C ASN A 139 3.18 -11.91 -1.88
N PHE A 140 2.18 -11.21 -2.40
CA PHE A 140 2.13 -10.84 -3.80
C PHE A 140 3.33 -9.98 -4.20
N LEU A 141 3.64 -8.92 -3.46
CA LEU A 141 4.77 -8.03 -3.77
C LEU A 141 6.12 -8.74 -3.64
N ILE A 142 6.27 -9.68 -2.71
CA ILE A 142 7.44 -10.58 -2.61
C ILE A 142 7.53 -11.46 -3.86
N ASN A 143 6.45 -12.13 -4.25
CA ASN A 143 6.41 -13.01 -5.41
C ASN A 143 6.68 -12.27 -6.73
N GLN A 144 6.31 -10.99 -6.79
CA GLN A 144 6.58 -10.11 -7.92
C GLN A 144 7.98 -9.44 -7.86
N ASN A 145 8.82 -9.80 -6.87
CA ASN A 145 10.18 -9.28 -6.66
C ASN A 145 10.26 -7.76 -6.40
N PHE A 146 9.21 -7.16 -5.83
CA PHE A 146 9.24 -5.76 -5.38
C PHE A 146 9.80 -5.62 -3.97
N VAL A 147 9.47 -6.59 -3.11
CA VAL A 147 9.95 -6.65 -1.73
C VAL A 147 11.14 -7.60 -1.66
N ASP A 148 12.29 -7.02 -1.34
CA ASP A 148 13.56 -7.69 -1.09
C ASP A 148 14.22 -7.10 0.17
N LYS A 149 15.39 -7.61 0.55
CA LYS A 149 16.13 -7.18 1.74
C LYS A 149 16.39 -5.66 1.83
N ASP A 150 16.43 -4.97 0.70
CA ASP A 150 16.74 -3.54 0.62
C ASP A 150 15.45 -2.69 0.57
N THR A 151 14.28 -3.34 0.65
CA THR A 151 12.97 -2.69 0.62
C THR A 151 12.48 -2.43 2.05
N HIS A 152 12.12 -1.18 2.33
CA HIS A 152 11.54 -0.80 3.61
C HIS A 152 10.03 -1.04 3.60
N ILE A 153 9.50 -1.69 4.63
CA ILE A 153 8.05 -1.89 4.78
C ILE A 153 7.53 -1.03 5.92
N ALA A 154 6.56 -0.18 5.62
CA ALA A 154 5.70 0.47 6.61
C ALA A 154 4.32 -0.17 6.57
N ILE A 155 3.70 -0.39 7.73
CA ILE A 155 2.33 -0.92 7.83
C ILE A 155 1.49 0.14 8.52
N THR A 156 0.51 0.67 7.79
CA THR A 156 -0.45 1.59 8.41
C THR A 156 -1.57 0.76 9.02
N SER A 157 -1.50 0.54 10.32
CA SER A 157 -2.32 -0.46 11.02
C SER A 157 -3.65 0.09 11.60
N TRP A 158 -3.92 1.40 11.52
CA TRP A 158 -4.98 2.04 12.31
C TRP A 158 -5.64 3.20 11.54
N THR A 159 -6.83 2.99 10.97
CA THR A 159 -7.72 4.11 10.59
C THR A 159 -8.69 4.46 11.71
N THR A 160 -8.87 3.55 12.67
CA THR A 160 -9.71 3.73 13.87
C THR A 160 -9.06 3.02 15.06
N TRP A 161 -8.95 3.68 16.22
CA TRP A 161 -8.38 3.05 17.40
C TRP A 161 -9.20 1.82 17.84
N PRO A 162 -8.56 0.67 18.16
CA PRO A 162 -9.21 -0.43 18.82
C PRO A 162 -9.73 0.05 20.18
N ILE A 163 -10.91 -0.45 20.58
CA ILE A 163 -11.45 -0.21 21.91
C ILE A 163 -11.14 -1.43 22.77
N GLU A 164 -10.40 -1.18 23.84
CA GLU A 164 -10.19 -2.16 24.91
C GLU A 164 -11.49 -2.33 25.71
N ILE A 165 -11.92 -3.58 25.89
CA ILE A 165 -13.02 -3.99 26.76
C ILE A 165 -12.43 -4.93 27.83
N GLY A 166 -12.05 -4.37 28.97
CA GLY A 166 -11.37 -5.13 30.03
C GLY A 166 -9.96 -5.54 29.59
N GLN A 167 -9.67 -6.84 29.56
CA GLN A 167 -8.40 -7.40 29.07
C GLN A 167 -8.45 -7.81 27.59
N GLN A 168 -9.58 -7.57 26.92
CA GLN A 168 -9.80 -7.96 25.53
C GLN A 168 -9.90 -6.72 24.66
N THR A 169 -9.63 -6.90 23.38
CA THR A 169 -9.84 -5.85 22.39
C THR A 169 -11.09 -6.16 21.57
N ASN A 170 -11.91 -5.14 21.28
CA ASN A 170 -13.11 -5.34 20.49
C ASN A 170 -12.76 -5.57 19.01
N GLU A 171 -12.73 -6.83 18.59
CA GLU A 171 -12.43 -7.27 17.22
C GLU A 171 -13.54 -6.99 16.20
N LEU A 172 -14.71 -6.51 16.65
CA LEU A 172 -15.86 -6.20 15.79
C LEU A 172 -15.80 -4.77 15.23
N ARG A 173 -14.92 -3.91 15.77
CA ARG A 173 -14.70 -2.57 15.22
C ARG A 173 -13.69 -2.61 14.08
N SER A 174 -14.12 -2.07 12.94
CA SER A 174 -13.30 -1.87 11.76
C SER A 174 -12.06 -1.02 12.02
N GLY A 175 -10.97 -1.31 11.30
CA GLY A 175 -9.82 -0.41 11.17
C GLY A 175 -8.91 -0.31 12.39
N GLY A 176 -9.13 -1.16 13.41
CA GLY A 176 -8.32 -1.18 14.63
C GLY A 176 -7.23 -2.24 14.68
N MET A 177 -7.20 -3.18 13.72
CA MET A 177 -6.24 -4.30 13.64
C MET A 177 -5.86 -4.88 15.02
N ALA A 178 -6.86 -5.02 15.90
CA ALA A 178 -6.65 -5.42 17.28
C ALA A 178 -6.04 -6.83 17.40
N HIS A 179 -6.43 -7.71 16.47
CA HIS A 179 -5.87 -9.04 16.31
C HIS A 179 -4.34 -9.01 16.08
N THR A 180 -3.85 -8.09 15.25
CA THR A 180 -2.42 -7.93 14.96
C THR A 180 -1.61 -7.59 16.22
N ALA A 181 -2.19 -6.83 17.15
CA ALA A 181 -1.57 -6.50 18.43
C ALA A 181 -1.50 -7.69 19.41
N ASN A 182 -2.37 -8.68 19.25
CA ASN A 182 -2.48 -9.84 20.13
C ASN A 182 -1.70 -11.06 19.61
N ASP A 183 -1.76 -11.35 18.31
CA ASP A 183 -1.27 -12.62 17.76
C ASP A 183 0.02 -12.49 16.92
N ASN A 184 0.51 -11.26 16.65
CA ASN A 184 1.78 -10.96 15.97
C ASN A 184 2.03 -11.71 14.64
N ILE A 185 1.01 -12.30 14.01
CA ILE A 185 1.18 -13.25 12.88
C ILE A 185 1.83 -12.57 11.68
N ILE A 186 1.35 -11.38 11.30
CA ILE A 186 1.96 -10.60 10.23
C ILE A 186 3.41 -10.24 10.54
N PHE A 187 3.75 -9.93 11.80
CA PHE A 187 5.12 -9.63 12.20
C PHE A 187 6.02 -10.86 12.06
N TYR A 188 5.55 -12.04 12.45
CA TYR A 188 6.31 -13.28 12.27
C TYR A 188 6.52 -13.62 10.79
N GLN A 189 5.52 -13.43 9.94
CA GLN A 189 5.71 -13.65 8.50
C GLN A 189 6.74 -12.69 7.92
N ILE A 190 6.68 -11.41 8.28
CA ILE A 190 7.66 -10.41 7.83
C ILE A 190 9.06 -10.74 8.35
N ILE A 191 9.21 -11.12 9.61
CA ILE A 191 10.51 -11.43 10.24
C ILE A 191 11.11 -12.74 9.69
N ASN A 192 10.29 -13.73 9.33
CA ASN A 192 10.74 -15.01 8.77
C ASN A 192 11.21 -14.92 7.31
N TYR A 193 10.89 -13.83 6.60
CA TYR A 193 11.65 -13.41 5.42
C TYR A 193 12.92 -12.67 5.90
N SER A 194 13.79 -13.42 6.57
CA SER A 194 15.04 -13.00 7.18
C SER A 194 15.85 -12.11 6.21
N ASP A 195 16.14 -10.89 6.68
CA ASP A 195 16.92 -9.78 6.07
C ASP A 195 16.11 -8.54 5.63
N LEU A 196 14.78 -8.52 5.77
CA LEU A 196 13.98 -7.30 5.55
C LEU A 196 14.19 -6.26 6.67
N ILE A 197 14.54 -5.02 6.31
CA ILE A 197 14.50 -3.87 7.24
C ILE A 197 13.05 -3.41 7.39
N VAL A 198 12.43 -3.86 8.48
CA VAL A 198 11.06 -3.46 8.84
C VAL A 198 11.14 -2.28 9.79
N LEU A 199 10.87 -1.09 9.26
CA LEU A 199 10.61 0.07 10.10
C LEU A 199 9.10 0.11 10.38
N ILE A 200 8.71 -0.43 11.53
CA ILE A 200 7.35 -0.30 12.03
C ILE A 200 7.17 1.16 12.49
N TYR A 201 6.75 2.01 11.58
CA TYR A 201 6.21 3.31 11.94
C TYR A 201 4.77 3.13 12.40
N ILE A 202 4.54 3.22 13.71
CA ILE A 202 3.20 3.53 14.24
C ILE A 202 2.95 5.01 13.94
N LEU A 203 2.61 5.32 12.69
CA LEU A 203 2.33 6.68 12.23
C LEU A 203 1.01 7.15 12.85
N THR A 204 1.13 7.85 13.97
CA THR A 204 0.02 8.42 14.73
C THR A 204 -0.33 9.79 14.12
N LEU A 205 -1.13 9.80 13.05
CA LEU A 205 -1.66 11.05 12.51
C LEU A 205 -2.91 11.48 13.28
N ARG A 206 -2.68 12.22 14.37
CA ARG A 206 -3.69 12.96 15.11
C ARG A 206 -3.93 14.30 14.40
N ILE A 207 -4.95 14.39 13.57
CA ILE A 207 -5.58 15.70 13.27
C ILE A 207 -6.84 15.76 14.13
N ARG A 208 -6.92 16.82 14.95
CA ARG A 208 -7.90 17.05 16.01
C ARG A 208 -9.34 17.06 15.50
#